data_AF-A0AAV8XIQ9-F1
#
_entry.id   AF-A0AAV8XIQ9-F1
#
_cell.length_a   1.000
_cell.length_b   1.000
_cell.length_c   1.000
_cell.angle_alpha   90.00
_cell.angle_beta   90.00
_cell.angle_gamma   90.00
#
_symmetry.space_group_name_H-M   'P 1'
#
loop_
_entity.id
_entity.type
_entity.pdbx_description
1 polymer ?
#
loop_
_entity_poly.entity_id
_entity_poly.type
_entity_poly.pdbx_seq_one_letter_code
_entity_poly.pdbx_strand_id
1 'polypeptide(L)'
;MSLKRFQFFLRHIRFDDKTTRSERQRFDKLAAIREIFESFNSNLSKHYNLSVYTTIDEKLEAFRGRCSFRVYVPKKPNHYGIKIYALVDAKLFYTAKMEVYVGQQPPGPFEINTSNIALVPRLCEPIWGTGRNVTTDNFFTSTDVAELLLRELCLEP
;
A
#
# COMPACT_ATOMS: atom_id res chain seq x y z
N MET A 1 -25.67 2.30 20.81
CA MET A 1 -26.11 3.10 19.63
C MET A 1 -27.28 2.37 18.98
N SER A 2 -28.32 3.08 18.51
CA SER A 2 -29.45 2.43 17.84
C SER A 2 -29.09 1.96 16.42
N LEU A 3 -29.76 0.92 15.92
CA LEU A 3 -29.58 0.42 14.55
C LEU A 3 -29.73 1.53 13.50
N LYS A 4 -30.76 2.37 13.65
CA LYS A 4 -31.01 3.51 12.76
C LYS A 4 -29.83 4.49 12.73
N ARG A 5 -29.26 4.81 13.91
CA ARG A 5 -28.11 5.72 14.02
C ARG A 5 -26.83 5.10 13.44
N PHE A 6 -26.59 3.82 13.66
CA PHE A 6 -25.45 3.11 13.06
C PHE A 6 -25.53 3.10 11.53
N GLN A 7 -26.67 2.74 10.95
CA GLN A 7 -26.88 2.76 9.49
C GLN A 7 -26.80 4.17 8.90
N PHE A 8 -27.20 5.19 9.67
CA PHE A 8 -27.05 6.58 9.25
C PHE A 8 -25.57 6.94 9.12
N PHE A 9 -24.74 6.67 10.13
CA PHE A 9 -23.30 6.94 10.06
C PHE A 9 -22.61 6.14 8.96
N LEU A 10 -22.88 4.84 8.85
CA LEU A 10 -22.25 3.98 7.84
C LEU A 10 -22.43 4.50 6.40
N ARG A 11 -23.55 5.16 6.09
CA ARG A 11 -23.81 5.76 4.77
C ARG A 11 -23.14 7.12 4.54
N HIS A 12 -22.81 7.85 5.61
CA HIS A 12 -22.38 9.24 5.54
C HIS A 12 -20.92 9.49 5.94
N ILE A 13 -20.18 8.47 6.41
CA ILE A 13 -18.74 8.59 6.67
C ILE A 13 -18.00 8.98 5.39
N ARG A 14 -17.16 10.01 5.48
CA ARG A 14 -16.28 10.52 4.42
C ARG A 14 -14.91 10.80 5.04
N PHE A 15 -13.86 10.70 4.23
CA PHE A 15 -12.47 10.88 4.66
C PHE A 15 -11.75 12.00 3.91
N ASP A 16 -12.52 12.89 3.27
CA ASP A 16 -11.99 13.97 2.45
C ASP A 16 -13.03 15.08 2.25
N ASP A 17 -12.57 16.23 1.77
CA ASP A 17 -13.45 17.34 1.39
C ASP A 17 -14.06 17.11 0.00
N LYS A 18 -15.40 17.09 -0.05
CA LYS A 18 -16.18 16.94 -1.29
C LYS A 18 -15.99 18.11 -2.25
N THR A 19 -15.74 19.32 -1.75
CA THR A 19 -15.64 20.54 -2.59
C THR A 19 -14.43 20.48 -3.51
N THR A 20 -13.30 19.92 -3.04
CA THR A 20 -12.04 19.80 -3.78
C THR A 20 -11.86 18.45 -4.49
N ARG A 21 -12.72 17.46 -4.19
CA ARG A 21 -12.56 16.07 -4.68
C ARG A 21 -12.50 15.97 -6.20
N SER A 22 -13.37 16.70 -6.91
CA SER A 22 -13.45 16.64 -8.37
C SER A 22 -12.15 17.07 -9.05
N GLU A 23 -11.41 17.99 -8.45
CA GLU A 23 -10.11 18.45 -8.95
C GLU A 23 -9.02 17.43 -8.63
N ARG A 24 -8.98 16.93 -7.39
CA ARG A 24 -8.01 15.90 -6.96
C ARG A 24 -8.14 14.60 -7.74
N GLN A 25 -9.36 14.18 -8.07
CA GLN A 25 -9.62 12.99 -8.89
C GLN A 25 -9.09 13.08 -10.32
N ARG A 26 -8.76 14.28 -10.82
CA ARG A 26 -8.18 14.44 -12.15
C ARG A 26 -6.79 13.84 -12.26
N PHE A 27 -6.07 13.71 -11.15
CA PHE A 27 -4.71 13.17 -11.09
C PHE A 27 -4.52 12.07 -10.04
N ASP A 28 -5.49 11.84 -9.15
CA ASP A 28 -5.43 10.78 -8.14
C ASP A 28 -6.74 10.00 -7.99
N LYS A 29 -6.75 8.75 -8.46
CA LYS A 29 -7.88 7.83 -8.27
C LYS A 29 -8.14 7.50 -6.79
N LEU A 30 -7.14 7.66 -5.91
CA LEU A 30 -7.25 7.39 -4.46
C LEU A 30 -7.71 8.62 -3.67
N ALA A 31 -8.02 9.75 -4.32
CA ALA A 31 -8.26 11.04 -3.68
C ALA A 31 -9.23 10.99 -2.49
N ALA A 32 -10.27 10.16 -2.54
CA ALA A 32 -11.28 10.07 -1.48
C ALA A 32 -10.75 9.55 -0.13
N ILE A 33 -9.60 8.87 -0.10
CA ILE A 33 -8.98 8.32 1.10
C ILE A 33 -7.49 8.64 1.24
N ARG A 34 -6.92 9.39 0.29
CA ARG A 34 -5.49 9.70 0.18
C ARG A 34 -4.88 10.18 1.51
N GLU A 35 -5.46 11.22 2.08
CA GLU A 35 -4.94 11.88 3.28
C GLU A 35 -4.95 10.95 4.50
N ILE A 36 -6.08 10.28 4.75
CA ILE A 36 -6.17 9.35 5.89
C ILE A 36 -5.28 8.13 5.70
N PHE A 37 -5.13 7.65 4.46
CA PHE A 37 -4.28 6.49 4.16
C PHE A 37 -2.79 6.81 4.35
N GLU A 38 -2.34 7.99 3.92
CA GLU A 38 -0.96 8.44 4.13
C GLU A 38 -0.67 8.74 5.61
N SER A 39 -1.63 9.32 6.32
CA SER A 39 -1.56 9.49 7.78
C SER A 39 -1.52 8.14 8.51
N PHE A 40 -2.28 7.15 8.05
CA PHE A 40 -2.23 5.80 8.60
C PHE A 40 -0.85 5.17 8.36
N ASN A 41 -0.35 5.20 7.13
CA ASN A 41 0.95 4.66 6.77
C ASN A 41 2.12 5.31 7.54
N SER A 42 2.10 6.64 7.72
CA SER A 42 3.16 7.33 8.46
C SER A 42 3.19 6.94 9.94
N ASN A 43 2.03 6.63 10.53
CA ASN A 43 1.95 6.14 11.89
C ASN A 43 2.46 4.69 12.04
N LEU A 44 2.28 3.84 11.03
CA LEU A 44 2.76 2.45 11.07
C LEU A 44 4.28 2.38 11.27
N SER A 45 5.04 3.11 10.47
CA SER A 45 6.51 3.12 10.56
C SER A 45 7.03 3.84 11.80
N LYS A 46 6.28 4.85 12.30
CA LYS A 46 6.68 5.66 13.45
C LYS A 46 6.57 4.93 14.79
N HIS A 47 5.56 4.06 14.96
CA HIS A 47 5.20 3.51 16.27
C HIS A 47 5.72 2.11 16.54
N TYR A 48 6.38 1.46 15.58
CA TYR A 48 6.89 0.12 15.75
C TYR A 48 8.22 -0.09 15.04
N ASN A 49 9.17 -0.69 15.74
CA ASN A 49 10.47 -1.07 15.18
C ASN A 49 10.42 -2.54 14.72
N LEU A 50 10.70 -2.78 13.44
CA LEU A 50 10.61 -4.11 12.84
C LEU A 50 11.69 -5.05 13.36
N SER A 51 11.44 -6.35 13.30
CA SER A 51 12.45 -7.37 13.59
C SER A 51 13.47 -7.48 12.44
N VAL A 52 14.40 -8.44 12.52
CA VAL A 52 15.48 -8.63 11.55
C VAL A 52 14.95 -9.08 10.18
N TYR A 53 13.81 -9.78 10.16
CA TYR A 53 13.22 -10.38 8.97
C TYR A 53 11.88 -9.73 8.67
N THR A 54 11.72 -9.27 7.44
CA THR A 54 10.48 -8.72 6.92
C THR A 54 10.06 -9.45 5.66
N THR A 55 8.79 -9.29 5.30
CA THR A 55 8.21 -9.87 4.08
C THR A 55 7.52 -8.78 3.27
N ILE A 56 7.60 -8.90 1.94
CA ILE A 56 6.75 -8.14 1.03
C ILE A 56 5.84 -9.11 0.30
N ASP A 57 4.54 -8.84 0.36
CA ASP A 57 3.52 -9.58 -0.37
C ASP A 57 2.33 -8.66 -0.69
N GLU A 58 1.39 -9.17 -1.45
CA GLU A 58 0.09 -8.55 -1.65
C GLU A 58 -1.01 -9.11 -0.74
N LYS A 59 -1.96 -8.25 -0.42
CA LYS A 59 -3.29 -8.64 0.04
C LYS A 59 -4.35 -8.14 -0.91
N LEU A 60 -5.48 -8.84 -0.94
CA LEU A 60 -6.64 -8.49 -1.75
C LEU A 60 -7.84 -8.27 -0.85
N GLU A 61 -8.25 -7.01 -0.71
CA GLU A 61 -9.41 -6.65 0.09
C GLU A 61 -10.69 -6.84 -0.74
N ALA A 62 -11.56 -7.75 -0.29
CA ALA A 62 -12.72 -8.17 -1.08
C ALA A 62 -13.68 -7.00 -1.32
N PHE A 63 -13.88 -6.65 -2.59
CA PHE A 63 -14.76 -5.55 -2.97
C PHE A 63 -15.36 -5.78 -4.34
N ARG A 64 -16.70 -5.73 -4.43
CA ARG A 64 -17.46 -5.96 -5.68
C ARG A 64 -18.19 -4.71 -6.18
N GLY A 65 -18.12 -3.59 -5.47
CA GLY A 65 -18.69 -2.33 -5.92
C GLY A 65 -17.97 -1.75 -7.14
N ARG A 66 -18.48 -0.61 -7.64
CA ARG A 66 -17.85 0.14 -8.72
C ARG A 66 -16.64 0.89 -8.17
N CYS A 67 -15.46 0.50 -8.60
CA CYS A 67 -14.18 1.14 -8.28
C CYS A 67 -13.27 1.01 -9.50
N SER A 68 -12.61 2.09 -9.90
CA SER A 68 -11.79 2.17 -11.11
C SER A 68 -10.51 1.34 -11.05
N PHE A 69 -10.09 0.94 -9.85
CA PHE A 69 -8.90 0.15 -9.58
C PHE A 69 -9.19 -1.18 -8.88
N ARG A 70 -10.42 -1.67 -8.99
CA ARG A 70 -10.76 -3.03 -8.60
C ARG A 70 -10.06 -4.00 -9.54
N VAL A 71 -9.33 -4.97 -8.99
CA VAL A 71 -8.63 -6.01 -9.76
C VAL A 71 -9.34 -7.35 -9.66
N TYR A 72 -9.06 -8.22 -10.64
CA TYR A 72 -9.43 -9.63 -10.63
C TYR A 72 -8.18 -10.49 -10.41
N VAL A 73 -8.17 -11.33 -9.37
CA VAL A 73 -7.07 -12.25 -9.04
C VAL A 73 -7.63 -13.68 -9.00
N PRO A 74 -7.46 -14.47 -10.07
CA PRO A 74 -8.11 -15.79 -10.21
C PRO A 74 -7.75 -16.79 -9.11
N LYS A 75 -6.53 -16.70 -8.55
CA LYS A 75 -6.00 -17.69 -7.59
C LYS A 75 -6.35 -17.39 -6.13
N LYS A 76 -7.01 -16.27 -5.82
CA LYS A 76 -7.39 -15.91 -4.43
C LYS A 76 -8.85 -16.27 -4.17
N PRO A 77 -9.24 -16.71 -2.94
CA PRO A 77 -10.61 -17.13 -2.64
C PRO A 77 -11.69 -16.09 -3.02
N ASN A 78 -11.39 -14.82 -2.81
CA ASN A 78 -12.18 -13.71 -3.30
C ASN A 78 -11.56 -13.19 -4.59
N HIS A 79 -12.12 -13.51 -5.76
CA HIS A 79 -11.47 -13.13 -7.02
C HIS A 79 -11.47 -11.63 -7.32
N TYR A 80 -12.34 -10.82 -6.71
CA TYR A 80 -12.45 -9.39 -6.97
C TYR A 80 -12.20 -8.56 -5.72
N GLY A 81 -11.34 -7.54 -5.85
CA GLY A 81 -11.02 -6.67 -4.72
C GLY A 81 -10.09 -5.53 -5.04
N ILE A 82 -9.64 -4.86 -3.98
CA ILE A 82 -8.63 -3.81 -4.03
C ILE A 82 -7.30 -4.47 -3.64
N LYS A 83 -6.32 -4.47 -4.55
CA LYS A 83 -4.99 -5.02 -4.30
C LYS A 83 -4.16 -4.01 -3.50
N ILE A 84 -3.51 -4.47 -2.45
CA ILE A 84 -2.66 -3.66 -1.57
C ILE A 84 -1.36 -4.41 -1.37
N TYR A 85 -0.23 -3.77 -1.64
CA TYR A 85 1.10 -4.27 -1.32
C TYR A 85 1.47 -3.88 0.10
N ALA A 86 2.15 -4.75 0.84
CA ALA A 86 2.52 -4.47 2.22
C ALA A 86 3.93 -4.98 2.55
N LEU A 87 4.67 -4.17 3.32
CA LEU A 87 5.86 -4.61 4.05
C LEU A 87 5.43 -5.02 5.46
N VAL A 88 5.73 -6.26 5.85
CA VAL A 88 5.27 -6.86 7.11
C VAL A 88 6.44 -7.46 7.89
N ASP A 89 6.39 -7.37 9.21
CA ASP A 89 7.33 -8.04 10.11
C ASP A 89 7.09 -9.55 10.10
N ALA A 90 8.13 -10.35 9.82
CA ALA A 90 7.97 -11.81 9.74
C ALA A 90 7.72 -12.47 11.10
N LYS A 91 8.16 -11.82 12.20
CA LYS A 91 8.05 -12.37 13.56
C LYS A 91 6.73 -12.03 14.24
N LEU A 92 6.33 -10.75 14.20
CA LEU A 92 5.15 -10.25 14.91
C LEU A 92 3.99 -9.87 13.99
N PHE A 93 4.11 -10.12 12.69
CA PHE A 93 3.05 -9.88 11.69
C PHE A 93 2.58 -8.42 11.62
N TYR A 94 3.44 -7.49 12.04
CA TYR A 94 3.14 -6.07 12.06
C TYR A 94 3.33 -5.46 10.68
N THR A 95 2.35 -4.70 10.19
CA THR A 95 2.46 -4.02 8.88
C THR A 95 3.20 -2.69 9.04
N ALA A 96 4.33 -2.53 8.38
CA ALA A 96 5.15 -1.33 8.45
C ALA A 96 4.78 -0.27 7.43
N LYS A 97 4.38 -0.71 6.23
CA LYS A 97 4.02 0.16 5.11
C LYS A 97 3.07 -0.56 4.18
N MET A 98 2.13 0.19 3.59
CA MET A 98 1.23 -0.32 2.56
C MET A 98 1.18 0.61 1.35
N GLU A 99 0.98 0.05 0.17
CA GLU A 99 0.74 0.79 -1.07
C GLU A 99 -0.48 0.20 -1.79
N VAL A 100 -1.51 1.01 -2.03
CA VAL A 100 -2.71 0.57 -2.78
C VAL A 100 -2.39 0.53 -4.26
N TYR A 101 -2.64 -0.61 -4.90
CA TYR A 101 -2.56 -0.71 -6.35
C TYR A 101 -3.79 -0.04 -6.98
N VAL A 102 -3.55 1.10 -7.64
CA VAL A 102 -4.57 1.93 -8.26
C VAL A 102 -4.65 1.79 -9.79
N GLY A 103 -3.95 0.79 -10.34
CA GLY A 103 -3.75 0.65 -11.79
C GLY A 103 -3.03 1.86 -12.37
N GLN A 104 -3.33 2.20 -13.63
CA GLN A 104 -2.79 3.41 -14.26
C GLN A 104 -3.44 4.66 -13.67
N GLN A 105 -2.64 5.56 -13.11
CA GLN A 105 -3.10 6.88 -12.66
C GLN A 105 -3.18 7.86 -13.83
N PRO A 106 -4.03 8.91 -13.75
CA PRO A 106 -3.97 10.00 -14.72
C PRO A 106 -2.65 10.78 -14.58
N PRO A 107 -2.25 11.55 -15.62
CA PRO A 107 -1.06 12.37 -15.56
C PRO A 107 -1.04 13.30 -14.35
N GLY A 108 0.05 13.26 -13.59
CA GLY A 108 0.22 14.06 -12.39
C GLY A 108 1.16 13.42 -11.36
N PRO A 109 1.24 14.00 -10.15
CA PRO A 109 2.21 13.58 -9.13
C PRO A 109 2.01 12.15 -8.60
N PHE A 110 0.84 11.56 -8.81
CA PHE A 110 0.53 10.19 -8.37
C PHE A 110 0.70 9.15 -9.50
N GLU A 111 1.09 9.57 -10.70
CA GLU A 111 1.50 8.66 -11.77
C GLU A 111 2.90 8.12 -11.49
N ILE A 112 2.96 7.13 -10.60
CA ILE A 112 4.19 6.49 -10.18
C ILE A 112 4.40 5.15 -10.89
N ASN A 113 5.66 4.80 -11.11
CA ASN A 113 6.02 3.51 -11.71
C ASN A 113 5.63 2.36 -10.76
N THR A 114 4.84 1.41 -11.26
CA THR A 114 4.36 0.23 -10.52
C THR A 114 5.13 -1.05 -10.82
N SER A 115 6.23 -0.96 -11.58
CA SER A 115 7.17 -2.06 -11.76
C SER A 115 7.75 -2.51 -10.41
N ASN A 116 8.13 -3.77 -10.31
CA ASN A 116 8.75 -4.33 -9.11
C ASN A 116 10.01 -3.55 -8.67
N ILE A 117 10.86 -3.15 -9.62
CA ILE A 117 12.08 -2.36 -9.37
C ILE A 117 11.79 -0.98 -8.74
N ALA A 118 10.62 -0.40 -8.98
CA ALA A 118 10.22 0.86 -8.36
C ALA A 118 9.37 0.65 -7.09
N LEU A 119 8.54 -0.39 -7.06
CA LEU A 119 7.62 -0.70 -5.96
C LEU A 119 8.34 -1.22 -4.72
N VAL A 120 9.25 -2.19 -4.89
CA VAL A 120 9.92 -2.85 -3.76
C VAL A 120 10.74 -1.86 -2.94
N PRO A 121 11.58 -0.98 -3.52
CA PRO A 121 12.36 -0.02 -2.75
C PRO A 121 11.47 0.99 -2.02
N ARG A 122 10.35 1.43 -2.65
CA ARG A 122 9.36 2.28 -1.98
C ARG A 122 8.77 1.60 -0.76
N LEU A 123 8.41 0.32 -0.84
CA LEU A 123 7.90 -0.41 0.32
C LEU A 123 8.96 -0.57 1.42
N CYS A 124 10.24 -0.71 1.05
CA CYS A 124 11.37 -0.85 1.96
C CYS A 124 11.86 0.46 2.60
N GLU A 125 11.37 1.64 2.20
CA GLU A 125 11.77 2.94 2.77
C GLU A 125 11.86 2.95 4.32
N PRO A 126 10.91 2.34 5.09
CA PRO A 126 11.00 2.34 6.55
C PRO A 126 12.18 1.57 7.15
N ILE A 127 12.90 0.77 6.36
CA ILE A 127 14.01 -0.10 6.82
C ILE A 127 15.33 0.19 6.12
N TRP A 128 15.46 1.30 5.39
CA TRP A 128 16.71 1.71 4.76
C TRP A 128 17.84 1.91 5.77
N GLY A 129 19.04 1.48 5.37
CA GLY A 129 20.24 1.54 6.20
C GLY A 129 20.22 0.68 7.47
N THR A 130 19.27 -0.25 7.60
CA THR A 130 19.14 -1.08 8.82
C THR A 130 19.67 -2.50 8.69
N GLY A 131 20.09 -2.91 7.50
CA GLY A 131 20.62 -4.25 7.23
C GLY A 131 19.59 -5.38 7.40
N ARG A 132 18.29 -5.07 7.40
CA ARG A 132 17.21 -6.07 7.54
C ARG A 132 17.06 -6.91 6.28
N ASN A 133 16.70 -8.18 6.47
CA ASN A 133 16.40 -9.09 5.36
C ASN A 133 14.94 -8.93 4.93
N VAL A 134 14.71 -8.85 3.62
CA VAL A 134 13.39 -8.80 2.99
C VAL A 134 13.16 -10.08 2.21
N THR A 135 12.17 -10.86 2.62
CA THR A 135 11.70 -12.05 1.88
C THR A 135 10.53 -11.68 0.99
N THR A 136 10.56 -12.12 -0.26
CA THR A 136 9.53 -11.76 -1.24
C THR A 136 9.15 -12.96 -2.13
N ASP A 137 8.05 -12.84 -2.88
CA ASP A 137 7.65 -13.83 -3.88
C ASP A 137 8.32 -13.57 -5.25
N ASN A 138 7.95 -14.36 -6.25
CA ASN A 138 8.48 -14.24 -7.60
C ASN A 138 8.09 -12.94 -8.34
N PHE A 139 6.97 -12.30 -7.98
CA PHE A 139 6.53 -11.05 -8.59
C PHE A 139 7.42 -9.88 -8.15
N PHE A 140 7.87 -9.90 -6.90
CA PHE A 140 8.74 -8.86 -6.32
C PHE A 140 10.24 -9.15 -6.48
N THR A 141 10.65 -10.35 -6.92
CA THR A 141 12.06 -10.75 -7.02
C THR A 141 12.63 -10.51 -8.41
N SER A 142 13.76 -9.79 -8.50
CA SER A 142 14.66 -9.77 -9.67
C SER A 142 16.10 -9.49 -9.24
N THR A 143 17.07 -9.72 -10.12
CA THR A 143 18.49 -9.39 -9.88
C THR A 143 18.66 -7.89 -9.62
N ASP A 144 18.01 -7.05 -10.43
CA ASP A 144 18.09 -5.59 -10.30
C ASP A 144 17.52 -5.11 -8.97
N VAL A 145 16.41 -5.72 -8.50
CA VAL A 145 15.85 -5.43 -7.17
C VAL A 145 16.82 -5.83 -6.07
N ALA A 146 17.48 -7.00 -6.18
CA ALA A 146 18.43 -7.46 -5.18
C ALA A 146 19.65 -6.54 -5.08
N GLU A 147 20.22 -6.11 -6.20
CA GLU A 147 21.34 -5.16 -6.23
C GLU A 147 20.96 -3.80 -5.65
N LEU A 148 19.76 -3.30 -5.97
CA LEU A 148 19.27 -2.02 -5.45
C LEU A 148 19.04 -2.12 -3.94
N LEU A 149 18.37 -3.17 -3.46
CA LEU A 149 18.16 -3.37 -2.03
C LEU A 149 19.47 -3.55 -1.26
N LEU A 150 20.48 -4.20 -1.84
CA LEU A 150 21.79 -4.31 -1.21
C LEU A 150 22.41 -2.94 -0.97
N ARG A 151 22.29 -2.00 -1.91
CA ARG A 151 22.81 -0.63 -1.78
C ARG A 151 22.02 0.21 -0.75
N GLU A 152 20.70 0.08 -0.73
CA GLU A 152 19.84 0.94 0.12
C GLU A 152 19.65 0.40 1.55
N LEU A 153 19.69 -0.92 1.74
CA LEU A 153 19.49 -1.54 3.06
C LEU A 153 20.79 -1.66 3.84
N CYS A 154 21.91 -1.87 3.16
CA CYS A 154 23.23 -1.87 3.79
C CYS A 154 23.84 -0.48 3.63
N LEU A 155 24.04 0.24 4.73
CA LEU A 155 24.97 1.36 4.71
C LEU A 155 26.33 0.81 4.25
N GLU A 156 26.95 1.43 3.25
CA GLU A 156 28.37 1.16 2.98
C GLU A 156 29.16 1.34 4.29
N PRO A 157 30.12 0.45 4.60
CA PRO A 157 30.90 0.51 5.82
C PRO A 157 31.71 1.81 5.97
#